data_AF-A0A6A5VQ19-F1
#
_entry.id   AF-A0A6A5VQ19-F1
#
_cell.length_a   1.000
_cell.length_b   1.000
_cell.length_c   1.000
_cell.angle_alpha   90.00
_cell.angle_beta   90.00
_cell.angle_gamma   90.00
#
_symmetry.space_group_name_H-M   'P 1'
#
loop_
_entity.id
_entity.type
_entity.pdbx_description
1 polymer ?
#
loop_
_entity_poly.entity_id
_entity_poly.type
_entity_poly.pdbx_seq_one_letter_code
_entity_poly.pdbx_strand_id
1 'polypeptide(L)'
;KGPTHIYEKETPEQKREAQKALEAENQENRRQREELVLLARRALRSMGDSEVNSKKHSWTKKHELKRGDRTRGGVDGWRHREEVLKPKLVPFIKHLRRTGHNSILLKDGAPSHTSKIATEYLSVSHIEKLRWPGHSPDVNAEEHAWPWIRRHITKDFKPSTCAGDCKAY
;
A
#
# COMPACT_ATOMS: atom_id res chain seq x y z
N LYS A 1 -5.36 -18.90 0.77
CA LYS A 1 -5.37 -17.77 -0.20
C LYS A 1 -5.97 -16.55 0.50
N GLY A 2 -5.45 -15.35 0.25
CA GLY A 2 -5.93 -14.12 0.89
C GLY A 2 -7.24 -13.59 0.30
N PRO A 3 -7.79 -12.50 0.87
CA PRO A 3 -9.02 -11.87 0.40
C PRO A 3 -8.86 -11.29 -1.01
N THR A 4 -9.93 -11.35 -1.80
CA THR A 4 -9.98 -10.81 -3.17
C THR A 4 -10.61 -9.42 -3.20
N HIS A 5 -10.16 -8.59 -4.14
CA HIS A 5 -10.75 -7.29 -4.41
C HIS A 5 -10.63 -6.93 -5.89
N ILE A 6 -11.70 -6.38 -6.43
CA ILE A 6 -11.77 -5.84 -7.79
C ILE A 6 -11.87 -4.33 -7.63
N TYR A 7 -10.97 -3.60 -8.29
CA TYR A 7 -10.95 -2.15 -8.26
C TYR A 7 -11.89 -1.58 -9.30
N GLU A 8 -12.84 -0.76 -8.85
CA GLU A 8 -13.69 0.00 -9.74
C GLU A 8 -12.97 1.28 -10.22
N LYS A 9 -13.52 1.88 -11.28
CA LYS A 9 -13.03 3.15 -11.81
C LYS A 9 -13.35 4.26 -10.81
N GLU A 10 -12.30 4.93 -10.34
CA GLU A 10 -12.43 6.04 -9.39
C GLU A 10 -13.08 7.25 -10.07
N THR A 11 -14.13 7.80 -9.45
CA THR A 11 -14.78 9.01 -9.93
C THR A 11 -13.95 10.27 -9.61
N PRO A 12 -14.13 11.38 -10.33
CA PRO A 12 -13.46 12.64 -10.00
C PRO A 12 -13.72 13.12 -8.56
N GLU A 13 -14.91 12.88 -8.03
CA GLU A 13 -15.31 13.25 -6.67
C GLU A 13 -14.54 12.42 -5.66
N GLN A 14 -14.48 11.10 -5.84
CA GLN A 14 -13.69 10.19 -5.00
C GLN A 14 -12.21 10.59 -5.00
N LYS A 15 -11.66 11.01 -6.15
CA LYS A 15 -10.28 11.52 -6.23
C LYS A 15 -10.07 12.74 -5.35
N ARG A 16 -11.00 13.71 -5.40
CA ARG A 16 -10.93 14.95 -4.61
C ARG A 16 -11.05 14.66 -3.12
N GLU A 17 -11.97 13.78 -2.73
CA GLU A 17 -12.15 13.38 -1.33
C GLU A 17 -10.91 12.67 -0.79
N ALA A 18 -10.37 11.71 -1.55
CA ALA A 18 -9.14 11.02 -1.19
C ALA A 18 -7.95 11.98 -1.07
N GLN A 19 -7.85 12.98 -1.96
CA GLN A 19 -6.80 13.99 -1.87
C GLN A 19 -6.96 14.86 -0.61
N LYS A 20 -8.18 15.31 -0.31
CA LYS A 20 -8.48 16.05 0.92
C LYS A 20 -8.16 15.25 2.18
N ALA A 21 -8.52 13.97 2.20
CA ALA A 21 -8.22 13.08 3.32
C ALA A 21 -6.71 12.88 3.51
N LEU A 22 -5.97 12.69 2.42
CA LEU A 22 -4.51 12.59 2.46
C LEU A 22 -3.85 13.87 2.99
N GLU A 23 -4.33 15.04 2.58
CA GLU A 23 -3.83 16.33 3.06
C GLU A 23 -4.09 16.50 4.56
N ALA A 24 -5.27 16.12 5.04
CA ALA A 24 -5.60 16.14 6.46
C ALA A 24 -4.69 15.18 7.26
N GLU A 25 -4.43 13.97 6.75
CA GLU A 25 -3.50 13.03 7.37
C GLU A 25 -2.06 13.58 7.42
N ASN A 26 -1.60 14.24 6.36
CA ASN A 26 -0.29 14.90 6.36
C ASN A 26 -0.19 16.05 7.37
N GLN A 27 -1.26 16.85 7.51
CA GLN A 27 -1.32 17.92 8.51
C GLN A 27 -1.22 17.35 9.93
N GLU A 28 -1.95 16.27 10.19
CA GLU A 28 -1.92 15.60 11.50
C GLU A 28 -0.56 14.98 11.79
N ASN A 29 0.03 14.27 10.82
CA ASN A 29 1.36 13.68 10.95
C ASN A 29 2.43 14.76 11.24
N ARG A 30 2.30 15.92 10.60
CA ARG A 30 3.18 17.06 10.86
C ARG A 30 2.99 17.59 12.29
N ARG A 31 1.74 17.77 12.73
CA ARG A 31 1.40 18.25 14.09
C ARG A 31 1.97 17.32 15.16
N GLN A 32 1.72 16.02 15.03
CA GLN A 32 2.24 15.01 15.96
C GLN A 32 3.78 15.00 15.99
N ARG A 33 4.41 15.13 14.83
CA ARG A 33 5.88 15.22 14.75
C ARG A 33 6.42 16.47 15.44
N GLU A 34 5.80 17.63 15.23
CA GLU A 34 6.21 18.88 15.88
C GLU A 34 6.13 18.76 17.41
N GLU A 35 5.07 18.15 17.94
CA GLU A 35 4.92 17.85 19.37
C GLU A 35 6.00 16.88 19.88
N LEU A 36 6.18 15.74 19.20
CA LEU A 36 7.18 14.74 19.57
C LEU A 36 8.61 15.29 19.54
N VAL A 37 8.93 16.16 18.58
CA VAL A 37 10.25 16.81 18.50
C VAL A 37 10.48 17.69 19.72
N LEU A 38 9.46 18.43 20.20
CA LEU A 38 9.60 19.25 21.41
C LEU A 38 9.88 18.38 22.64
N LEU A 39 9.16 17.27 22.78
CA LEU A 39 9.36 16.30 23.86
C LEU A 39 10.76 15.67 23.79
N ALA A 40 11.17 15.18 22.61
CA ALA A 40 12.49 14.59 22.40
C ALA A 40 13.61 15.59 22.74
N ARG A 41 13.48 16.86 22.33
CA ARG A 41 14.45 17.91 22.66
C ARG A 41 14.56 18.17 24.16
N ARG A 42 13.45 18.13 24.90
CA ARG A 42 13.48 18.27 26.36
C ARG A 42 14.25 17.11 26.99
N ALA A 43 13.96 15.88 26.58
CA ALA A 43 14.67 14.69 27.06
C ALA A 43 16.18 14.74 26.75
N LEU A 44 16.55 15.08 25.51
CA LEU A 44 17.95 15.21 25.09
C LEU A 44 18.70 16.28 25.91
N ARG A 45 18.05 17.41 26.22
CA ARG A 45 18.65 18.45 27.09
C ARG A 45 18.92 17.94 28.49
N SER A 46 17.98 17.21 29.08
CA SER A 46 18.16 16.60 30.41
C SER A 46 19.30 15.58 30.43
N MET A 47 19.55 14.90 29.30
CA MET A 47 20.67 13.96 29.15
C MET A 47 22.00 14.64 28.78
N GLY A 48 22.03 15.96 28.59
CA GLY A 48 23.25 16.68 28.17
C GLY A 48 23.68 16.36 26.74
N ASP A 49 22.78 15.86 25.89
CA ASP A 49 23.11 15.42 24.55
C ASP A 49 23.39 16.62 23.62
N SER A 50 24.45 16.51 22.81
CA SER A 50 24.84 17.55 21.84
C SER A 50 23.88 17.66 20.64
N GLU A 51 23.10 16.62 20.33
CA GLU A 51 22.19 16.58 19.18
C GLU A 51 20.82 17.25 19.44
N VAL A 52 20.59 17.87 20.61
CA VAL A 52 19.33 18.55 20.98
C VAL A 52 18.78 19.43 19.85
N ASN A 53 19.62 20.22 19.19
CA ASN A 53 19.20 21.16 18.15
C ASN A 53 19.41 20.62 16.73
N SER A 54 19.61 19.31 16.57
CA SER A 54 19.83 18.67 15.29
C SER A 54 18.67 18.93 14.33
N LYS A 55 19.00 19.43 13.12
CA LYS A 55 18.04 19.64 12.03
C LYS A 55 17.52 18.31 11.47
N LYS A 56 18.15 17.18 11.79
CA LYS A 56 17.75 15.82 11.34
C LYS A 56 16.32 15.48 11.74
N HIS A 57 15.83 16.03 12.86
CA HIS A 57 14.48 15.76 13.37
C HIS A 57 13.39 16.63 12.72
N SER A 58 13.77 17.64 11.92
CA SER A 58 12.81 18.57 11.32
C SER A 58 11.90 17.91 10.28
N TRP A 59 10.65 18.37 10.22
CA TRP A 59 9.71 17.97 9.17
C TRP A 59 10.12 18.58 7.83
N THR A 60 9.96 17.81 6.75
CA THR A 60 10.22 18.26 5.38
C THR A 60 9.28 17.56 4.42
N LYS A 61 9.12 18.09 3.19
CA LYS A 61 8.23 17.53 2.15
C LYS A 61 8.46 16.05 1.81
N LYS A 62 9.64 15.49 2.11
CA LYS A 62 9.90 14.05 1.91
C LYS A 62 9.11 13.16 2.87
N HIS A 63 8.69 13.72 4.01
CA HIS A 63 7.91 13.02 5.03
C HIS A 63 6.41 13.00 4.72
N GLU A 64 5.94 13.90 3.85
CA GLU A 64 4.56 13.89 3.38
C GLU A 64 4.26 12.62 2.56
N LEU A 65 3.04 12.13 2.71
CA LEU A 65 2.43 11.11 1.89
C LEU A 65 1.85 11.76 0.62
N LYS A 66 1.95 11.09 -0.52
CA LYS A 66 1.49 11.61 -1.81
C LYS A 66 0.76 10.53 -2.58
N ARG A 67 -0.35 10.90 -3.23
CA ARG A 67 -1.00 10.04 -4.23
C ARG A 67 -0.14 10.00 -5.50
N GLY A 68 -0.15 8.86 -6.18
CA GLY A 68 0.48 8.73 -7.48
C GLY A 68 -0.56 9.03 -8.54
N ASP A 69 -0.54 10.23 -9.12
CA ASP A 69 -1.50 10.59 -10.18
C ASP A 69 -1.14 9.84 -11.47
N ARG A 70 -1.88 8.76 -11.76
CA ARG A 70 -1.65 7.96 -12.96
C ARG A 70 -2.58 8.43 -14.06
N THR A 71 -2.05 9.26 -14.95
CA THR A 71 -2.74 9.77 -16.15
C THR A 71 -3.28 8.66 -17.07
N ARG A 72 -2.64 7.48 -17.07
CA ARG A 72 -3.05 6.29 -17.86
C ARG A 72 -3.92 5.28 -17.07
N GLY A 73 -4.44 5.67 -15.91
CA GLY A 73 -5.21 4.79 -15.04
C GLY A 73 -4.37 3.85 -14.17
N GLY A 74 -5.05 2.97 -13.43
CA GLY A 74 -4.44 2.05 -12.48
C GLY A 74 -4.61 2.48 -11.02
N VAL A 75 -4.24 1.58 -10.12
CA VAL A 75 -4.39 1.74 -8.67
C VAL A 75 -3.15 2.39 -8.09
N ASP A 76 -3.31 3.41 -7.26
CA ASP A 76 -2.22 4.05 -6.53
C ASP A 76 -2.05 3.46 -5.12
N GLY A 77 -1.05 3.94 -4.39
CA GLY A 77 -0.78 3.49 -3.02
C GLY A 77 -1.90 3.80 -2.04
N TRP A 78 -2.58 4.94 -2.22
CA TRP A 78 -3.69 5.37 -1.37
C TRP A 78 -4.87 4.42 -1.49
N ARG A 79 -5.37 4.20 -2.71
CA ARG A 79 -6.46 3.26 -2.98
C ARG A 79 -6.13 1.85 -2.52
N HIS A 80 -4.90 1.39 -2.79
CA HIS A 80 -4.48 0.08 -2.30
C HIS A 80 -4.55 -0.02 -0.78
N ARG A 81 -4.16 1.03 -0.04
CA ARG A 81 -4.26 1.08 1.42
C ARG A 81 -5.71 1.09 1.91
N GLU A 82 -6.53 2.00 1.39
CA GLU A 82 -7.91 2.21 1.86
C GLU A 82 -8.85 1.07 1.47
N GLU A 83 -8.72 0.51 0.26
CA GLU A 83 -9.69 -0.48 -0.25
C GLU A 83 -9.27 -1.94 0.02
N VAL A 84 -7.96 -2.20 0.20
CA VAL A 84 -7.44 -3.57 0.37
C VAL A 84 -6.69 -3.76 1.69
N LEU A 85 -5.68 -2.93 1.99
CA LEU A 85 -4.85 -3.19 3.17
C LEU A 85 -5.67 -3.08 4.46
N LYS A 86 -6.31 -1.92 4.66
CA LYS A 86 -7.10 -1.60 5.85
C LYS A 86 -8.29 -2.55 6.05
N PRO A 87 -9.23 -2.68 5.11
CA PRO A 87 -10.47 -3.41 5.36
C PRO A 87 -10.35 -4.93 5.21
N LYS A 88 -9.37 -5.43 4.43
CA LYS A 88 -9.34 -6.84 4.03
C LYS A 88 -8.08 -7.56 4.52
N LEU A 89 -6.90 -7.06 4.12
CA LEU A 89 -5.66 -7.78 4.34
C LEU A 89 -5.25 -7.80 5.82
N VAL A 90 -5.27 -6.65 6.50
CA VAL A 90 -4.89 -6.57 7.91
C VAL A 90 -5.80 -7.42 8.80
N PRO A 91 -7.14 -7.36 8.69
CA PRO A 91 -8.02 -8.24 9.45
C PRO A 91 -7.76 -9.72 9.17
N PHE A 92 -7.55 -10.09 7.90
CA PHE A 92 -7.25 -11.46 7.52
C PHE A 92 -5.96 -11.99 8.15
N ILE A 93 -4.87 -11.21 8.11
CA ILE A 93 -3.59 -11.62 8.73
C ILE A 93 -3.71 -11.67 10.26
N LYS A 94 -4.41 -10.71 10.88
CA LYS A 94 -4.67 -10.76 12.32
C LYS A 94 -5.49 -12.00 12.71
N HIS A 95 -6.46 -12.38 11.90
CA HIS A 95 -7.22 -13.61 12.09
C HIS A 95 -6.32 -14.85 12.01
N LEU A 96 -5.45 -14.94 10.99
CA LEU A 96 -4.49 -16.04 10.85
C LEU A 96 -3.55 -16.15 12.06
N ARG A 97 -3.03 -15.01 12.55
CA ARG A 97 -2.19 -14.99 13.76
C ARG A 97 -2.95 -15.53 14.97
N ARG A 98 -4.22 -15.12 15.15
CA ARG A 98 -5.07 -15.58 16.25
C ARG A 98 -5.37 -17.08 16.18
N THR A 99 -5.39 -17.68 14.98
CA THR A 99 -5.56 -19.12 14.79
C THR A 99 -4.24 -19.90 14.81
N GLY A 100 -3.13 -19.28 15.23
CA GLY A 100 -1.83 -19.92 15.38
C GLY A 100 -0.97 -19.96 14.11
N HIS A 101 -1.37 -19.26 13.05
CA HIS A 101 -0.63 -19.24 11.79
C HIS A 101 0.28 -18.01 11.70
N ASN A 102 1.59 -18.24 11.75
CA ASN A 102 2.57 -17.21 11.41
C ASN A 102 2.63 -17.05 9.89
N SER A 103 2.37 -15.84 9.41
CA SER A 103 2.21 -15.55 7.98
C SER A 103 3.14 -14.41 7.57
N ILE A 104 3.87 -14.62 6.46
CA ILE A 104 4.67 -13.60 5.78
C ILE A 104 3.94 -13.20 4.51
N LEU A 105 3.81 -11.90 4.27
CA LEU A 105 3.11 -11.37 3.11
C LEU A 105 4.02 -11.37 1.88
N LEU A 106 3.68 -12.16 0.87
CA LEU A 106 4.27 -12.07 -0.47
C LEU A 106 3.49 -11.07 -1.34
N LYS A 107 4.19 -10.14 -1.98
CA LYS A 107 3.67 -9.20 -2.98
C LYS A 107 4.72 -8.92 -4.04
N ASP A 108 4.28 -8.68 -5.27
CA ASP A 108 5.12 -8.22 -6.36
C ASP A 108 5.59 -6.76 -6.18
N GLY A 109 6.44 -6.31 -7.11
CA GLY A 109 7.04 -4.97 -7.10
C GLY A 109 6.15 -3.85 -7.65
N ALA A 110 4.83 -4.06 -7.81
CA ALA A 110 3.95 -3.07 -8.42
C ALA A 110 4.00 -1.71 -7.69
N PRO A 111 3.92 -0.56 -8.40
CA PRO A 111 4.16 0.74 -7.74
C PRO A 111 3.13 1.12 -6.67
N SER A 112 1.93 0.53 -6.68
CA SER A 112 0.96 0.67 -5.57
C SER A 112 1.43 -0.04 -4.31
N HIS A 113 2.00 -1.24 -4.46
CA HIS A 113 2.48 -2.09 -3.37
C HIS A 113 3.79 -1.57 -2.76
N THR A 114 4.65 -0.95 -3.57
CA THR A 114 5.94 -0.38 -3.14
C THR A 114 5.84 1.10 -2.77
N SER A 115 4.65 1.70 -2.88
CA SER A 115 4.42 3.07 -2.45
C SER A 115 4.75 3.27 -0.96
N LYS A 116 5.17 4.49 -0.62
CA LYS A 116 5.42 4.88 0.78
C LYS A 116 4.19 4.67 1.66
N ILE A 117 3.01 5.07 1.17
CA ILE A 117 1.71 4.90 1.85
C ILE A 117 1.46 3.43 2.20
N ALA A 118 1.65 2.51 1.25
CA ALA A 118 1.43 1.08 1.49
C ALA A 118 2.49 0.50 2.44
N THR A 119 3.76 0.87 2.26
CA THR A 119 4.88 0.34 3.04
C THR A 119 4.81 0.79 4.50
N GLU A 120 4.57 2.07 4.75
CA GLU A 120 4.42 2.61 6.11
C GLU A 120 3.20 2.00 6.81
N TYR A 121 2.08 1.84 6.10
CA TYR A 121 0.89 1.23 6.68
C TYR A 121 1.09 -0.24 7.08
N LEU A 122 1.79 -1.03 6.28
CA LEU A 122 2.16 -2.41 6.63
C LEU A 122 3.08 -2.45 7.86
N SER A 123 4.04 -1.52 7.94
CA SER A 123 4.94 -1.38 9.09
C SER A 123 4.17 -1.08 10.38
N VAL A 124 3.28 -0.08 10.36
CA VAL A 124 2.42 0.27 11.50
C VAL A 124 1.46 -0.88 11.86
N SER A 125 1.05 -1.68 10.87
CA SER A 125 0.21 -2.85 11.10
C SER A 125 0.98 -4.08 11.60
N HIS A 126 2.31 -3.96 11.78
CA HIS A 126 3.21 -5.04 12.16
C HIS A 126 3.11 -6.26 11.25
N ILE A 127 2.96 -6.06 9.94
CA ILE A 127 2.90 -7.14 8.94
C ILE A 127 4.24 -7.26 8.24
N GLU A 128 4.85 -8.42 8.38
CA GLU A 128 6.11 -8.74 7.69
C GLU A 128 5.84 -9.01 6.21
N LYS A 129 6.68 -8.42 5.36
CA LYS A 129 6.67 -8.59 3.91
C LYS A 129 7.90 -9.37 3.48
N LEU A 130 7.71 -10.41 2.67
CA LEU A 130 8.83 -11.13 2.07
C LEU A 130 9.59 -10.20 1.12
N ARG A 131 10.93 -10.18 1.23
CA ARG A 131 11.77 -9.47 0.27
C ARG A 131 11.73 -10.24 -1.05
N TRP A 132 11.12 -9.63 -2.07
CA TRP A 132 10.97 -10.25 -3.38
C TRP A 132 11.91 -9.61 -4.42
N PRO A 133 12.68 -10.40 -5.18
CA PRO A 133 13.47 -9.88 -6.30
C PRO A 133 12.56 -9.39 -7.44
N GLY A 134 12.98 -8.31 -8.10
CA GLY A 134 12.30 -7.82 -9.30
C GLY A 134 12.47 -8.80 -10.46
N HIS A 135 11.47 -8.88 -11.35
CA HIS A 135 11.50 -9.73 -12.55
C HIS A 135 11.62 -11.24 -12.29
N SER A 136 11.13 -11.71 -11.14
CA SER A 136 11.11 -13.14 -10.82
C SER A 136 9.66 -13.66 -10.70
N PRO A 137 8.91 -13.75 -11.82
CA PRO A 137 7.57 -14.33 -11.81
C PRO A 137 7.61 -15.86 -11.64
N ASP A 138 8.72 -16.50 -12.01
CA ASP A 138 8.97 -17.94 -11.94
C ASP A 138 8.90 -18.52 -10.52
N VAL A 139 9.25 -17.73 -9.51
CA VAL A 139 9.16 -18.13 -8.10
C VAL A 139 7.81 -17.76 -7.48
N ASN A 140 6.97 -16.96 -8.16
CA ASN A 140 5.69 -16.53 -7.61
C ASN A 140 4.61 -17.59 -7.85
N ALA A 141 4.10 -18.19 -6.78
CA ALA A 141 3.06 -19.23 -6.87
C ALA A 141 1.79 -18.76 -7.58
N GLU A 142 1.48 -17.45 -7.56
CA GLU A 142 0.30 -16.93 -8.27
C GLU A 142 0.48 -16.92 -9.80
N GLU A 143 1.71 -16.73 -10.28
CA GLU A 143 2.02 -16.72 -11.72
C GLU A 143 1.84 -18.10 -12.35
N HIS A 144 2.16 -19.16 -11.59
CA HIS A 144 1.89 -20.54 -12.01
C HIS A 144 0.40 -20.86 -12.12
N ALA A 145 -0.46 -20.18 -11.36
CA ALA A 145 -1.90 -20.37 -11.45
C ALA A 145 -2.51 -19.74 -12.71
N TRP A 146 -1.91 -18.66 -13.24
CA TRP A 146 -2.49 -17.92 -14.37
C TRP A 146 -2.65 -18.73 -15.65
N PRO A 147 -1.68 -19.55 -16.12
CA PRO A 147 -1.88 -20.40 -17.29
C PRO A 147 -3.04 -21.38 -17.12
N TRP A 148 -3.21 -21.96 -15.92
CA TRP A 148 -4.30 -22.87 -15.63
C TRP A 148 -5.66 -22.16 -15.66
N ILE A 149 -5.75 -20.99 -15.02
CA ILE A 149 -6.96 -20.15 -15.02
C ILE A 149 -7.30 -19.72 -16.45
N ARG A 150 -6.31 -19.23 -17.20
CA ARG A 150 -6.48 -18.80 -18.60
C ARG A 150 -7.01 -19.95 -19.44
N ARG A 151 -6.40 -21.13 -19.39
CA ARG A 151 -6.85 -22.31 -20.15
C ARG A 151 -8.30 -22.69 -19.85
N HIS A 152 -8.72 -22.63 -18.59
CA HIS A 152 -10.11 -22.92 -18.21
C HIS A 152 -11.06 -21.86 -18.74
N ILE A 153 -10.78 -20.58 -18.49
CA ILE A 153 -11.62 -19.49 -18.99
C ILE A 153 -11.69 -19.50 -20.52
N THR A 154 -10.58 -19.79 -21.22
CA THR A 154 -10.57 -19.81 -22.69
C THR A 154 -11.31 -21.01 -23.31
N LYS A 155 -11.61 -22.05 -22.52
CA LYS A 155 -12.52 -23.13 -22.96
C LYS A 155 -13.96 -22.64 -22.95
N ASP A 156 -14.34 -21.90 -21.91
CA ASP A 156 -15.70 -21.40 -21.68
C ASP A 156 -15.98 -20.08 -22.42
N PHE A 157 -14.94 -19.36 -22.83
CA PHE A 157 -15.02 -18.05 -23.45
C PHE A 157 -13.95 -17.89 -24.53
N LYS A 158 -14.32 -17.54 -25.76
CA LYS A 158 -13.33 -17.18 -26.78
C LYS A 158 -12.63 -15.88 -26.35
N PRO A 159 -11.31 -15.88 -26.12
CA PRO A 159 -10.62 -14.65 -25.74
C PRO A 159 -10.82 -13.62 -26.84
N SER A 160 -11.29 -12.43 -26.45
CA SER A 160 -11.39 -11.28 -27.33
C SER A 160 -10.03 -11.04 -27.99
N THR A 161 -10.01 -11.00 -29.32
CA THR A 161 -8.79 -10.74 -30.11
C THR A 161 -8.64 -9.27 -30.48
N CYS A 162 -9.69 -8.46 -30.28
CA CYS A 162 -9.65 -7.02 -30.54
C CYS A 162 -10.40 -6.21 -29.48
N ALA A 163 -10.07 -4.92 -29.36
CA ALA A 163 -10.71 -4.04 -28.37
C ALA A 163 -12.25 -3.90 -28.55
N GLY A 164 -12.78 -4.20 -29.74
CA GLY A 164 -14.21 -4.22 -30.02
C GLY A 164 -14.94 -5.37 -29.33
N ASP A 165 -14.35 -6.57 -29.34
CA ASP A 165 -14.98 -7.78 -28.78
C ASP A 165 -15.04 -7.72 -27.23
N CYS A 166 -14.17 -6.92 -26.60
CA CYS A 166 -14.20 -6.69 -25.14
C CYS A 166 -15.41 -5.87 -24.65
N LYS A 167 -16.12 -5.17 -25.54
CA LYS A 167 -17.27 -4.30 -25.17
C LYS A 167 -18.62 -5.01 -25.29
N ALA A 168 -18.64 -6.22 -25.85
CA ALA A 168 -19.87 -6.95 -26.21
C ALA A 168 -20.40 -7.88 -25.10
N TYR A 169 -19.75 -7.88 -23.94
CA TYR A 169 -20.11 -8.65 -22.74
C TYR A 169 -20.19 -7.70 -21.54
#